data_AF-A0A971MKF0-F1
#
_entry.id   AF-A0A971MKF0-F1
#
_cell.length_a   1.000
_cell.length_b   1.000
_cell.length_c   1.000
_cell.angle_alpha   90.00
_cell.angle_beta   90.00
_cell.angle_gamma   90.00
#
_symmetry.space_group_name_H-M   'P 1'
#
loop_
_entity.id
_entity.type
_entity.pdbx_description
1 polymer ?
#
loop_
_entity_poly.entity_id
_entity_poly.type
_entity_poly.pdbx_seq_one_letter_code
_entity_poly.pdbx_strand_id
1 'polypeptide(L)'
;MDSGKAVQLLSRQRHDYANHLQVIKGYMEMGMAERALEYVNSVVREVAQESRLFHATPPEMAIRLYEMQLWAKDRGIKLRFGTLESEHSVGVMLSQGFADIYQVLQDLQVPSDEEEFEVRLEMLESKDKTMVRLSWTGESEPVVREIVMAR
;
A
#
# COMPACT_ATOMS: atom_id res chain seq x y z
N MET A 1 1.33 -11.25 15.03
CA MET A 1 -0.04 -11.34 14.48
C MET A 1 -0.71 -12.56 15.09
N ASP A 2 -1.96 -12.48 15.53
CA ASP A 2 -2.71 -13.67 15.97
C ASP A 2 -3.27 -14.44 14.77
N SER A 3 -3.63 -15.70 14.97
CA SER A 3 -4.15 -16.55 13.90
C SER A 3 -5.47 -16.05 13.30
N GLY A 4 -6.29 -15.31 14.06
CA GLY A 4 -7.55 -14.74 13.57
C GLY A 4 -7.33 -13.64 12.54
N LYS A 5 -6.41 -12.71 12.82
CA LYS A 5 -6.00 -11.67 11.86
C LYS A 5 -5.38 -12.26 10.60
N ALA A 6 -4.58 -13.33 10.74
CA ALA A 6 -4.02 -14.05 9.60
C ALA A 6 -5.13 -14.59 8.67
N VAL A 7 -6.16 -15.21 9.25
CA VAL A 7 -7.30 -15.75 8.48
C VAL A 7 -8.10 -14.64 7.79
N GLN A 8 -8.26 -13.47 8.43
CA GLN A 8 -8.93 -12.33 7.83
C GLN A 8 -8.17 -11.80 6.61
N LEU A 9 -6.85 -11.61 6.74
CA LEU A 9 -5.99 -11.19 5.63
C LEU A 9 -6.03 -12.17 4.46
N LEU A 10 -5.90 -13.47 4.75
CA LEU A 10 -5.96 -14.51 3.71
C LEU A 10 -7.35 -14.59 3.05
N SER A 11 -8.41 -14.38 3.81
CA SER A 11 -9.78 -14.39 3.26
C SER A 11 -10.02 -13.19 2.34
N ARG A 12 -9.48 -12.03 2.70
CA ARG A 12 -9.50 -10.84 1.84
C ARG A 12 -8.71 -11.06 0.55
N GLN A 13 -7.51 -11.62 0.63
CA GLN A 13 -6.72 -11.92 -0.56
C GLN A 13 -7.44 -12.89 -1.51
N ARG A 14 -8.09 -13.92 -0.96
CA ARG A 14 -8.90 -14.86 -1.76
C ARG A 14 -10.08 -14.16 -2.44
N HIS A 15 -10.72 -13.21 -1.77
CA HIS A 15 -11.80 -12.42 -2.35
C HIS A 15 -11.30 -11.56 -3.52
N ASP A 16 -10.17 -10.86 -3.34
CA ASP A 16 -9.58 -10.03 -4.40
C ASP A 16 -9.18 -10.88 -5.62
N TYR A 17 -8.62 -12.08 -5.41
CA TYR A 17 -8.38 -13.05 -6.50
C TYR A 17 -9.66 -13.45 -7.24
N ALA A 18 -10.73 -13.76 -6.52
CA ALA A 18 -12.01 -14.10 -7.14
C ALA A 18 -12.54 -12.93 -7.98
N ASN A 19 -12.43 -11.70 -7.48
CA ASN A 19 -12.84 -10.50 -8.20
C ASN A 19 -12.02 -10.27 -9.47
N HIS A 20 -10.69 -10.41 -9.42
CA HIS A 20 -9.86 -10.29 -10.62
C HIS A 20 -10.25 -11.33 -11.68
N LEU A 21 -10.45 -12.59 -11.27
CA LEU A 21 -10.89 -13.65 -12.18
C LEU A 21 -12.27 -13.38 -12.78
N GLN A 22 -13.20 -12.82 -12.00
CA GLN A 22 -14.53 -12.44 -12.49
C GLN A 22 -14.45 -11.34 -13.55
N VAL A 23 -13.64 -10.29 -13.34
CA VAL A 23 -13.46 -9.21 -14.31
C VAL A 23 -12.83 -9.73 -15.60
N ILE A 24 -11.78 -10.56 -15.50
CA ILE A 24 -11.15 -11.20 -16.65
C ILE A 24 -12.16 -12.06 -17.43
N LYS A 25 -12.90 -12.92 -16.71
CA LYS A 25 -13.95 -13.75 -17.30
C LYS A 25 -15.00 -12.90 -18.02
N GLY A 26 -15.46 -11.80 -17.40
CA GLY A 26 -16.42 -10.89 -18.00
C GLY A 26 -15.93 -10.29 -19.32
N TYR A 27 -14.69 -9.79 -19.38
CA TYR A 27 -14.11 -9.30 -20.63
C TYR A 27 -14.03 -10.39 -21.71
N MET A 28 -13.64 -11.60 -21.34
CA MET A 28 -13.56 -12.74 -22.26
C MET A 28 -14.95 -13.12 -22.81
N GLU A 29 -15.98 -13.15 -21.96
CA GLU A 29 -17.37 -13.45 -22.38
C GLU A 29 -17.95 -12.39 -23.33
N MET A 30 -17.49 -11.14 -23.24
CA MET A 30 -17.86 -10.05 -24.15
C MET A 30 -17.00 -10.00 -25.43
N GLY A 31 -16.05 -10.92 -25.62
CA GLY A 31 -15.12 -10.90 -26.75
C GLY A 31 -14.08 -9.77 -26.69
N MET A 32 -13.91 -9.13 -25.53
CA MET A 32 -13.00 -7.99 -25.32
C MET A 32 -11.61 -8.46 -24.87
N ALA A 33 -10.94 -9.25 -25.71
CA ALA A 33 -9.67 -9.88 -25.36
C ALA A 33 -8.54 -8.87 -25.05
N GLU A 34 -8.48 -7.72 -25.75
CA GLU A 34 -7.47 -6.70 -25.44
C GLU A 34 -7.66 -6.13 -24.03
N ARG A 35 -8.89 -5.82 -23.64
CA ARG A 35 -9.21 -5.33 -22.29
C ARG A 35 -8.92 -6.37 -21.20
N ALA A 36 -9.19 -7.64 -21.48
CA ALA A 36 -8.82 -8.73 -20.58
C ALA A 36 -7.29 -8.76 -20.36
N LEU A 37 -6.50 -8.63 -21.42
CA LEU A 37 -5.04 -8.61 -21.35
C LEU A 37 -4.50 -7.37 -20.62
N GLU A 38 -5.06 -6.19 -20.88
CA GLU A 38 -4.73 -4.96 -20.17
C GLU A 38 -4.97 -5.10 -18.66
N TYR A 39 -6.10 -5.69 -18.27
CA TYR A 39 -6.42 -5.97 -16.88
C TYR A 39 -5.51 -7.03 -16.26
N VAL A 40 -5.20 -8.12 -16.97
CA VAL A 40 -4.20 -9.10 -16.48
C VAL A 40 -2.87 -8.42 -16.21
N ASN A 41 -2.40 -7.57 -17.11
CA ASN A 41 -1.16 -6.83 -16.94
C ASN A 41 -1.20 -5.88 -15.73
N SER A 42 -2.35 -5.28 -15.40
CA SER A 42 -2.49 -4.46 -14.19
C SER A 42 -2.40 -5.30 -12.92
N VAL A 43 -3.06 -6.46 -12.88
CA VAL A 43 -3.00 -7.41 -11.75
C VAL A 43 -1.59 -7.94 -11.55
N VAL A 44 -0.89 -8.30 -12.63
CA VAL A 44 0.52 -8.73 -12.55
C VAL A 44 1.40 -7.65 -11.93
N ARG A 45 1.18 -6.37 -12.27
CA ARG A 45 1.91 -5.26 -11.66
C ARG A 45 1.57 -5.09 -10.18
N GLU A 46 0.32 -5.28 -9.77
CA GLU A 46 -0.12 -5.22 -8.36
C GLU A 46 0.57 -6.32 -7.55
N VAL A 47 0.46 -7.58 -7.98
CA VAL A 47 1.11 -8.73 -7.30
C VAL A 47 2.63 -8.58 -7.24
N ALA A 48 3.26 -8.05 -8.29
CA ALA A 48 4.70 -7.79 -8.28
C ALA A 48 5.10 -6.73 -7.25
N GLN A 49 4.25 -5.73 -6.99
CA GLN A 49 4.49 -4.74 -5.96
C GLN A 49 4.33 -5.30 -4.55
N GLU A 50 3.29 -6.10 -4.32
CA GLU A 50 3.12 -6.83 -3.05
C GLU A 50 4.34 -7.72 -2.77
N SER A 51 4.79 -8.46 -3.77
CA SER A 51 6.00 -9.30 -3.65
C SER A 51 7.23 -8.47 -3.27
N ARG A 52 7.45 -7.30 -3.88
CA ARG A 52 8.57 -6.42 -3.51
C ARG A 52 8.48 -5.95 -2.06
N LEU A 53 7.30 -5.60 -1.57
CA LEU A 53 7.11 -5.19 -0.17
C LEU A 53 7.57 -6.29 0.81
N PHE A 54 7.17 -7.54 0.55
CA PHE A 54 7.52 -8.68 1.41
C PHE A 54 9.02 -9.03 1.39
N HIS A 55 9.76 -8.63 0.36
CA HIS A 55 11.21 -8.87 0.27
C HIS A 55 12.05 -7.65 0.70
N ALA A 56 11.48 -6.45 0.70
CA ALA A 56 12.20 -5.20 0.99
C ALA A 56 12.30 -4.88 2.49
N THR A 57 11.49 -5.52 3.34
CA THR A 57 11.43 -5.22 4.78
C THR A 57 11.33 -6.49 5.62
N PRO A 58 11.73 -6.46 6.90
CA PRO A 58 11.53 -7.56 7.83
C PRO A 58 10.06 -8.00 7.91
N PRO A 59 9.76 -9.30 8.16
CA PRO A 59 8.40 -9.84 8.12
C PRO A 59 7.39 -9.06 8.99
N GLU A 60 7.82 -8.60 10.16
CA GLU A 60 6.98 -7.83 11.09
C GLU A 60 6.55 -6.49 10.51
N MET A 61 7.43 -5.83 9.74
CA MET A 61 7.09 -4.58 9.05
C MET A 61 6.28 -4.85 7.79
N ALA A 62 6.67 -5.84 6.99
CA ALA A 62 6.01 -6.16 5.73
C ALA A 62 4.51 -6.43 5.93
N ILE A 63 4.15 -7.23 6.94
CA ILE A 63 2.75 -7.53 7.27
C ILE A 63 2.00 -6.26 7.67
N ARG A 64 2.60 -5.36 8.46
CA ARG A 64 1.95 -4.14 8.95
C ARG A 64 1.78 -3.10 7.84
N LEU A 65 2.75 -2.98 6.95
CA LEU A 65 2.65 -2.15 5.74
C LEU A 65 1.59 -2.70 4.79
N TYR A 66 1.50 -4.02 4.65
CA TYR A 66 0.47 -4.66 3.83
C TYR A 66 -0.93 -4.45 4.40
N GLU A 67 -1.13 -4.63 5.72
CA GLU A 67 -2.37 -4.30 6.42
C GLU A 67 -2.79 -2.84 6.17
N MET A 68 -1.83 -1.92 6.23
CA MET A 68 -2.07 -0.50 5.97
C MET A 68 -2.46 -0.22 4.52
N GLN A 69 -1.80 -0.87 3.56
CA GLN A 69 -2.14 -0.75 2.14
C GLN A 69 -3.57 -1.21 1.88
N LEU A 70 -3.99 -2.33 2.47
CA LEU A 70 -5.35 -2.84 2.39
C LEU A 70 -6.36 -1.88 3.06
N TRP A 71 -6.04 -1.37 4.24
CA TRP A 71 -6.87 -0.39 4.95
C TRP A 71 -7.04 0.92 4.16
N ALA A 72 -5.98 1.37 3.48
CA ALA A 72 -5.97 2.56 2.63
C ALA A 72 -6.81 2.33 1.36
N LYS A 73 -6.69 1.14 0.74
CA LYS A 73 -7.49 0.73 -0.43
C LYS A 73 -8.99 0.79 -0.14
N ASP A 74 -9.43 0.39 1.06
CA ASP A 74 -10.85 0.49 1.48
C ASP A 74 -11.38 1.92 1.57
N ARG A 75 -10.48 2.91 1.59
CA ARG A 75 -10.78 4.35 1.65
C ARG A 75 -10.56 5.06 0.33
N GLY A 76 -10.32 4.32 -0.75
CA GLY A 76 -10.02 4.89 -2.06
C GLY A 76 -8.59 5.42 -2.20
N ILE A 77 -7.70 5.11 -1.25
CA ILE A 77 -6.29 5.51 -1.30
C ILE A 77 -5.46 4.38 -1.87
N LYS A 78 -4.79 4.64 -2.99
CA LYS A 78 -3.85 3.72 -3.61
C LYS A 78 -2.46 3.93 -3.01
N LEU A 79 -2.19 3.25 -1.88
CA LEU A 79 -0.90 3.35 -1.21
C LEU A 79 0.19 2.56 -1.96
N ARG A 80 1.25 3.26 -2.40
CA ARG A 80 2.43 2.69 -3.06
C ARG A 80 3.65 2.82 -2.17
N PHE A 81 4.52 1.82 -2.20
CA PHE A 81 5.80 1.85 -1.51
C PHE A 81 6.93 2.18 -2.48
N GLY A 82 7.71 3.21 -2.16
CA GLY A 82 8.96 3.54 -2.82
C GLY A 82 10.14 2.85 -2.13
N THR A 83 11.21 3.59 -1.87
CA THR A 83 12.36 3.09 -1.10
C THR A 83 11.97 2.83 0.35
N LEU A 84 12.32 1.66 0.88
CA LEU A 84 12.06 1.26 2.27
C LEU A 84 13.35 0.81 2.95
N GLU A 85 14.10 1.74 3.51
CA GLU A 85 15.26 1.43 4.36
C GLU A 85 14.75 0.97 5.74
N SER A 86 15.11 -0.25 6.14
CA SER A 86 14.53 -0.91 7.33
C SER A 86 15.54 -1.62 8.23
N GLU A 87 16.85 -1.41 8.02
CA GLU A 87 17.91 -2.10 8.78
C GLU A 87 17.83 -1.80 10.28
N HIS A 88 17.36 -0.62 10.65
CA HIS A 88 17.40 -0.16 12.03
C HIS A 88 16.13 0.55 12.52
N SER A 89 15.08 0.62 11.69
CA SER A 89 13.82 1.31 12.00
C SER A 89 12.72 0.43 12.58
N VAL A 90 12.87 -0.90 12.60
CA VAL A 90 11.81 -1.83 13.02
C VAL A 90 11.20 -1.45 14.38
N GLY A 91 12.04 -1.19 15.38
CA GLY A 91 11.59 -0.86 16.73
C GLY A 91 10.76 0.43 16.78
N VAL A 92 11.26 1.51 16.17
CA VAL A 92 10.58 2.82 16.20
C VAL A 92 9.32 2.84 15.33
N MET A 93 9.31 2.09 14.24
CA MET A 93 8.13 1.89 13.40
C MET A 93 7.02 1.15 14.13
N LEU A 94 7.36 0.09 14.87
CA LEU A 94 6.40 -0.69 15.64
C LEU A 94 5.88 0.05 16.87
N SER A 95 6.67 0.94 17.48
CA SER A 95 6.25 1.71 18.66
C SER A 95 5.39 2.92 18.30
N GLN A 96 5.76 3.69 17.27
CA GLN A 96 5.11 4.95 16.94
C GLN A 96 4.85 5.14 15.43
N GLY A 97 5.79 4.77 14.57
CA GLY A 97 5.74 5.15 13.15
C GLY A 97 4.46 4.72 12.42
N PHE A 98 3.97 3.51 12.65
CA PHE A 98 2.70 3.08 12.05
C PHE A 98 1.51 3.93 12.49
N ALA A 99 1.43 4.33 13.77
CA ALA A 99 0.34 5.14 14.27
C ALA A 99 0.34 6.54 13.63
N ASP A 100 1.52 7.15 13.49
CA ASP A 100 1.65 8.46 12.84
C ASP A 100 1.23 8.41 11.37
N ILE A 101 1.62 7.35 10.65
CA ILE A 101 1.23 7.18 9.25
C ILE A 101 -0.29 7.00 9.14
N TYR A 102 -0.89 6.17 10.00
CA TYR A 102 -2.35 5.99 10.00
C TYR A 102 -3.08 7.32 10.25
N GLN A 103 -2.57 8.14 11.16
CA GLN A 103 -3.15 9.46 11.42
C GLN A 103 -3.12 10.35 10.18
N VAL A 104 -1.96 10.43 9.51
CA VAL A 104 -1.85 11.21 8.26
C VAL A 104 -2.83 10.68 7.21
N LEU A 105 -2.89 9.38 6.98
CA LEU A 105 -3.78 8.78 5.98
C LEU A 105 -5.26 8.92 6.33
N GLN A 106 -5.61 8.94 7.62
CA GLN A 106 -6.99 9.13 8.09
C GLN A 106 -7.47 10.57 7.87
N ASP A 107 -6.56 11.53 7.98
CA ASP A 107 -6.86 12.96 7.79
C ASP A 107 -6.86 13.38 6.31
N LEU A 108 -6.49 12.48 5.39
CA LEU A 108 -6.53 12.74 3.96
C LEU A 108 -7.98 12.85 3.47
N GLN A 109 -8.26 13.97 2.80
CA GLN A 109 -9.48 14.12 2.02
C GLN A 109 -9.21 13.59 0.61
N VAL A 110 -9.77 12.41 0.33
CA VAL A 110 -9.71 11.81 -1.00
C VAL A 110 -10.64 12.61 -1.92
N PRO A 111 -10.13 13.22 -3.01
CA PRO A 111 -10.97 13.96 -3.95
C PRO A 111 -12.01 13.03 -4.58
N SER A 112 -13.26 13.47 -4.64
CA SER A 112 -14.37 12.64 -5.17
C SER A 112 -14.34 12.48 -6.70
N ASP A 113 -13.56 13.31 -7.37
CA ASP A 113 -13.41 13.38 -8.83
C ASP A 113 -12.18 12.65 -9.35
N GLU A 114 -11.28 12.20 -8.47
CA GLU A 114 -10.13 11.38 -8.86
C GLU A 114 -10.50 9.89 -8.93
N GLU A 115 -10.32 9.28 -10.11
CA GLU A 115 -10.52 7.85 -10.31
C GLU A 115 -9.56 6.99 -9.46
N GLU A 116 -8.35 7.49 -9.18
CA GLU A 116 -7.36 6.86 -8.31
C GLU A 116 -6.51 7.90 -7.56
N PHE A 117 -6.72 8.05 -6.26
CA PHE A 117 -5.88 8.90 -5.41
C PHE A 117 -4.65 8.12 -4.90
N GLU A 118 -3.50 8.34 -5.54
CA GLU A 118 -2.25 7.64 -5.22
C GLU A 118 -1.43 8.38 -4.14
N VAL A 119 -1.08 7.66 -3.08
CA VAL A 119 -0.15 8.12 -2.04
C VAL A 119 1.10 7.25 -2.07
N ARG A 120 2.27 7.87 -2.18
CA ARG A 120 3.57 7.20 -2.12
C ARG A 120 4.15 7.32 -0.72
N LEU A 121 4.58 6.19 -0.16
CA LEU A 121 5.32 6.09 1.09
C LEU A 121 6.77 5.69 0.82
N GLU A 122 7.70 6.49 1.31
CA GLU A 122 9.13 6.19 1.34
C GLU A 122 9.63 6.21 2.78
N MET A 123 10.57 5.34 3.10
CA MET A 123 11.23 5.27 4.39
C MET A 123 12.73 5.35 4.16
N LEU A 124 13.35 6.35 4.78
CA LEU A 124 14.78 6.62 4.71
C LEU A 124 15.35 6.61 6.12
N GLU A 125 16.51 6.00 6.26
CA GLU A 125 17.24 5.92 7.51
C GLU A 125 18.46 6.83 7.48
N SER A 126 18.77 7.40 8.64
CA SER A 126 20.07 7.99 8.91
C SER A 126 20.53 7.53 10.29
N LYS A 127 21.77 7.87 10.67
CA LYS A 127 22.41 7.32 11.88
C LYS A 127 21.54 7.40 13.14
N ASP A 128 20.81 8.50 13.31
CA ASP A 128 20.09 8.81 14.56
C ASP A 128 18.57 8.93 14.39
N LYS A 129 18.05 8.79 13.16
CA LYS A 129 16.63 9.00 12.88
C LYS A 129 16.14 8.16 11.70
N THR A 130 14.87 7.80 11.76
CA THR A 130 14.09 7.26 10.65
C THR A 130 13.13 8.34 10.17
N MET A 131 13.08 8.54 8.85
CA MET A 131 12.18 9.49 8.22
C MET A 131 11.22 8.73 7.30
N VAL A 132 9.92 8.93 7.50
CA VAL A 132 8.88 8.47 6.59
C VAL A 132 8.39 9.67 5.80
N ARG A 133 8.42 9.57 4.47
CA ARG A 133 7.89 10.57 3.56
C ARG A 133 6.64 10.02 2.89
N LEU A 134 5.54 10.75 3.03
CA LEU A 134 4.28 10.52 2.32
C LEU A 134 4.13 11.62 1.27
N SER A 135 3.86 11.25 0.01
CA SER A 135 3.63 12.21 -1.07
C SER A 135 2.45 11.82 -1.95
N TRP A 136 1.70 12.82 -2.40
CA TRP A 136 0.55 12.65 -3.29
C TRP A 136 0.34 13.90 -4.15
N THR A 137 -0.48 13.78 -5.19
CA THR A 137 -0.82 14.91 -6.06
C THR A 137 -1.71 15.90 -5.31
N GLY A 138 -1.31 17.17 -5.26
CA GLY A 138 -2.16 18.26 -4.79
C GLY A 138 -2.75 19.07 -5.95
N GLU A 139 -3.66 20.00 -5.63
CA GLU A 139 -4.34 20.86 -6.63
C GLU A 139 -3.40 21.71 -7.49
N SER A 140 -2.18 21.99 -7.01
CA SER A 140 -1.20 22.85 -7.71
C SER A 140 0.22 22.31 -7.67
N GLU A 141 0.62 21.66 -6.58
CA GLU A 141 1.94 21.05 -6.42
C GLU A 141 1.82 19.71 -5.66
N PRO A 142 2.79 18.79 -5.80
CA PRO A 142 2.83 17.58 -4.98
C PRO A 142 2.87 17.93 -3.49
N VAL A 143 1.95 17.38 -2.72
CA VAL A 143 1.95 17.54 -1.27
C VAL A 143 2.90 16.52 -0.67
N VAL A 144 3.74 16.97 0.26
CA VAL A 144 4.66 16.11 1.01
C VAL A 144 4.41 16.26 2.51
N ARG A 145 4.37 15.13 3.21
CA ARG A 145 4.38 15.04 4.68
C ARG A 145 5.55 14.18 5.11
N GLU A 146 6.29 14.68 6.09
CA GLU A 146 7.43 13.98 6.66
C GLU A 146 7.18 13.68 8.13
N ILE A 147 7.36 12.43 8.52
CA ILE A 147 7.33 11.97 9.91
C ILE A 147 8.77 11.61 10.27
N VAL A 148 9.35 12.33 11.23
CA VAL A 148 10.73 12.11 11.67
C VAL A 148 10.71 11.51 13.07
N MET A 149 11.30 10.33 13.20
CA MET A 149 11.39 9.61 14.46
C MET A 149 12.85 9.51 14.87
N ALA A 150 13.18 9.99 16.07
CA ALA A 150 14.48 9.76 16.69
C ALA A 150 14.59 8.30 17.10
N ARG A 151 15.80 7.75 16.98
CA ARG A 151 16.10 6.38 17.42
C ARG A 151 16.29 6.29 18.93
#